data_AF-A0A754KV98-F1
#
_entry.id   AF-A0A754KV98-F1
#
_cell.length_a   1.000
_cell.length_b   1.000
_cell.length_c   1.000
_cell.angle_alpha   90.00
_cell.angle_beta   90.00
_cell.angle_gamma   90.00
#
_symmetry.space_group_name_H-M   'P 1'
#
loop_
_entity.id
_entity.type
_entity.pdbx_description
1 polymer ?
#
loop_
_entity_poly.entity_id
_entity_poly.type
_entity_poly.pdbx_seq_one_letter_code
_entity_poly.pdbx_strand_id
1 'polypeptide(L)' 'MERAKDMYQRKVRFPEDVRKAIERNGEEECRQFNTELIYQLRKAYGLIGEKNDRT' A
#
# COMPACT_ATOMS: atom_id res chain seq x y z
N MET A 1 -6.78 0.71 12.48
CA MET A 1 -6.11 -0.28 11.63
C MET A 1 -6.67 -1.63 12.00
N GLU A 2 -7.06 -2.47 11.04
CA GLU A 2 -7.23 -3.90 11.30
C GLU A 2 -5.93 -4.45 11.90
N ARG A 3 -6.02 -5.42 12.80
CA ARG A 3 -4.81 -6.03 13.35
C ARG A 3 -4.08 -6.69 12.19
N ALA A 4 -2.75 -6.58 12.16
CA ALA A 4 -1.93 -7.19 11.09
C ALA A 4 -2.21 -8.69 10.88
N LYS A 5 -2.69 -9.38 11.92
CA LYS A 5 -3.08 -10.80 11.90
C LYS A 5 -4.37 -11.09 11.13
N ASP A 6 -5.25 -10.10 11.02
CA ASP A 6 -6.56 -10.23 10.38
C ASP A 6 -6.53 -9.74 8.92
N MET A 7 -5.40 -9.15 8.48
CA MET A 7 -5.25 -8.64 7.13
C MET A 7 -5.09 -9.77 6.12
N TYR A 8 -5.92 -9.75 5.08
CA TYR A 8 -5.82 -10.68 3.95
C TYR A 8 -4.46 -10.55 3.26
N GLN A 9 -3.70 -11.66 3.21
CA GLN A 9 -2.40 -11.71 2.54
C GLN A 9 -2.55 -12.29 1.13
N ARG A 10 -2.08 -11.56 0.13
CA ARG A 10 -2.01 -12.02 -1.26
C ARG A 10 -0.62 -11.79 -1.84
N LYS A 11 -0.08 -12.84 -2.48
CA LYS A 11 1.15 -12.70 -3.28
C LYS A 11 0.81 -12.06 -4.62
N VAL A 12 1.50 -10.98 -4.97
CA VAL A 12 1.34 -10.26 -6.23
C VAL A 12 2.68 -10.29 -6.96
N ARG A 13 2.65 -10.51 -8.28
CA ARG A 13 3.83 -10.41 -9.13
C ARG A 13 3.85 -9.03 -9.78
N PHE A 14 4.98 -8.36 -9.71
CA PHE A 14 5.19 -7.04 -10.30
C PHE A 14 6.21 -7.13 -11.42
N PRO A 15 6.01 -6.39 -12.52
CA PRO A 15 7.10 -5.98 -13.40
C PRO A 15 8.20 -5.25 -12.62
N GLU A 16 9.46 -5.36 -13.05
CA GLU A 16 10.63 -4.85 -12.31
C GLU A 16 10.61 -3.32 -12.16
N ASP A 17 10.19 -2.62 -13.21
CA ASP A 17 10.00 -1.17 -13.24
C ASP A 17 8.97 -0.71 -12.20
N VAL A 18 7.84 -1.42 -12.11
CA VAL A 18 6.80 -1.15 -11.12
C VAL A 18 7.33 -1.38 -9.70
N ARG A 19 8.05 -2.49 -9.46
CA ARG A 19 8.65 -2.76 -8.13
C ARG A 19 9.59 -1.63 -7.71
N LYS A 20 10.51 -1.23 -8.60
CA LYS A 20 11.48 -0.15 -8.32
C LYS A 20 10.81 1.19 -8.08
N ALA A 21 9.73 1.50 -8.80
CA ALA A 21 8.98 2.74 -8.57
C ALA A 21 8.38 2.78 -7.15
N ILE A 22 7.84 1.66 -6.67
CA ILE A 22 7.28 1.58 -5.31
C ILE A 22 8.39 1.64 -4.25
N GLU A 23 9.52 0.96 -4.46
CA GLU A 23 10.69 1.03 -3.56
C GLU A 23 11.19 2.46 -3.42
N ARG A 24 11.43 3.15 -4.54
CA ARG A 24 11.94 4.54 -4.53
C ARG A 24 10.97 5.50 -3.84
N ASN A 25 9.66 5.42 -4.15
CA ASN A 25 8.67 6.27 -3.49
C ASN A 25 8.61 5.99 -1.98
N GLY A 26 8.75 4.73 -1.58
CA GLY A 26 8.82 4.34 -0.17
C GLY A 26 10.03 4.94 0.53
N GLU A 27 11.21 4.93 -0.11
CA GLU A 27 12.41 5.55 0.43
C GLU A 27 12.26 7.07 0.58
N GLU A 28 11.70 7.75 -0.42
CA GLU A 28 11.45 9.20 -0.39
C GLU A 28 10.48 9.61 0.74
N GLU A 29 9.47 8.78 0.99
CA GLU A 29 8.43 9.03 2.00
C GLU A 29 8.71 8.37 3.37
N CYS A 30 9.90 7.78 3.55
CA CYS A 30 10.29 7.02 4.75
C CYS A 30 9.30 5.89 5.12
N ARG A 31 8.78 5.19 4.12
CA ARG A 31 7.80 4.09 4.25
C ARG A 31 8.39 2.77 3.77
N GLN A 32 7.99 1.69 4.46
CA GLN A 32 8.25 0.34 3.97
C GLN A 32 7.46 0.05 2.70
N PHE A 33 7.98 -0.82 1.84
CA PHE A 33 7.36 -1.20 0.56
C PHE A 33 5.86 -1.51 0.67
N ASN A 34 5.46 -2.35 1.62
CA ASN A 34 4.04 -2.71 1.79
C ASN A 34 3.18 -1.51 2.22
N THR A 35 3.73 -0.61 3.04
CA THR A 35 3.02 0.61 3.46
C THR A 35 2.79 1.52 2.26
N GLU A 36 3.82 1.69 1.43
CA GLU A 36 3.72 2.51 0.23
C GLU A 36 2.80 1.88 -0.83
N LEU A 37 2.87 0.56 -1.03
CA LEU A 37 1.95 -0.18 -1.89
C LEU A 37 0.49 0.02 -1.44
N ILE A 38 0.20 -0.16 -0.15
CA ILE A 38 -1.15 0.03 0.40
C ILE A 38 -1.60 1.49 0.23
N TYR A 39 -0.71 2.46 0.46
CA TYR A 39 -1.01 3.87 0.28
C TYR A 39 -1.36 4.21 -1.17
N GLN A 40 -0.54 3.78 -2.13
CA GLN A 40 -0.80 4.01 -3.56
C GLN A 40 -2.07 3.32 -4.04
N LEU A 41 -2.36 2.10 -3.55
CA LEU A 41 -3.63 1.43 -3.83
C LEU A 41 -4.81 2.23 -3.28
N ARG A 42 -4.74 2.66 -2.01
CA ARG A 42 -5.77 3.52 -1.41
C ARG A 42 -5.96 4.81 -2.22
N LYS A 43 -4.87 5.44 -2.67
CA LYS A 43 -4.91 6.62 -3.55
C LYS A 43 -5.67 6.34 -4.85
N ALA A 44 -5.31 5.27 -5.54
CA ALA A 44 -5.91 4.90 -6.82
C ALA A 44 -7.41 4.61 -6.71
N TYR A 45 -7.85 4.04 -5.59
CA TYR A 45 -9.26 3.78 -5.29
C TYR A 45 -9.99 4.95 -4.61
N GLY A 46 -9.35 6.12 -4.43
CA GLY A 46 -9.98 7.27 -3.78
C GLY A 46 -10.17 7.15 -2.26
N LEU A 47 -9.55 6.15 -1.62
CA LEU A 47 -9.68 5.83 -0.19
C LEU A 47 -8.73 6.64 0.71
N ILE A 48 -8.17 7.75 0.20
CA ILE A 48 -7.34 8.67 0.99
C ILE A 48 -8.26 9.71 1.61
N GLY A 49 -8.32 9.75 2.95
CA GLY A 49 -9.19 10.64 3.71
C GLY A 49 -10.41 9.95 4.31
N GLU A 50 -10.81 8.81 3.76
CA GLU A 50 -11.73 7.88 4.41
C GLU A 50 -10.99 7.20 5.58
N LYS A 51 -11.10 7.81 6.78
CA LYS A 51 -11.02 7.02 8.01
C LYS A 51 -12.04 5.90 7.83
N ASN A 52 -11.63 4.69 8.16
CA ASN A 52 -12.40 3.46 8.06
C ASN A 52 -13.69 3.54 8.90
N ASP A 53 -14.65 4.36 8.48
CA ASP A 53 -16.05 4.29 8.88
C ASP A 53 -16.66 3.24 7.99
N ARG A 54 -16.48 2.00 8.46
CA ARG A 54 -17.23 0.78 8.18
C ARG A 54 -18.16 0.84 6.96
N THR A 55 -17.91 -0.06 6.03
CA THR A 55 -19.00 -0.83 5.42
C THR A 55 -18.58 -2.28 5.27
#